data_AF-A0A7Z9K421-F1
#
_entry.id   AF-A0A7Z9K421-F1
#
_cell.length_a   1.000
_cell.length_b   1.000
_cell.length_c   1.000
_cell.angle_alpha   90.00
_cell.angle_beta   90.00
_cell.angle_gamma   90.00
#
_symmetry.space_group_name_H-M   'P 1'
#
loop_
_entity.id
_entity.type
_entity.pdbx_description
1 polymer ?
#
loop_
_entity_poly.entity_id
_entity_poly.type
_entity_poly.pdbx_seq_one_letter_code
_entity_poly.pdbx_strand_id
1 'polypeptide(L)'
;KYFAERGQQIELIKLNGALELAPAMGLADCIVDIVDTGKTLTANGLEPRQLIANISSRIIVNKASMKIKNDIIQVILGKLRMAVEADQVR
;
A
#
# COMPACT_ATOMS: atom_id res chain seq x y z
N LYS A 1 0.69 11.83 -9.11
CA LYS A 1 0.28 12.78 -8.06
C LYS A 1 1.49 13.27 -7.24
N TYR A 2 2.16 12.39 -6.49
CA TYR A 2 3.27 12.75 -5.60
C TYR A 2 4.36 13.68 -6.19
N PHE A 3 4.96 13.32 -7.34
CA PHE A 3 6.00 14.12 -8.00
C PHE A 3 5.45 15.37 -8.67
N ALA A 4 4.26 15.27 -9.29
CA ALA A 4 3.60 16.40 -9.94
C ALA A 4 3.27 17.53 -8.95
N GLU A 5 2.81 17.19 -7.74
CA GLU A 5 2.55 18.16 -6.66
C GLU A 5 3.82 18.88 -6.16
N ARG A 6 5.00 18.31 -6.43
CA ARG A 6 6.31 18.88 -6.10
C ARG A 6 6.95 19.63 -7.27
N GLY A 7 6.27 19.73 -8.42
CA GLY A 7 6.84 20.31 -9.64
C GLY A 7 8.01 19.51 -10.22
N GLN A 8 8.17 18.24 -9.83
CA GLN A 8 9.25 17.37 -10.33
C GLN A 8 8.78 16.66 -11.59
N GLN A 9 9.45 16.93 -12.71
CA GLN A 9 9.26 16.17 -13.95
C GLN A 9 9.92 14.80 -13.80
N ILE A 10 9.17 13.75 -14.15
CA ILE A 10 9.65 12.36 -14.12
C ILE A 10 9.18 11.62 -15.36
N GLU A 11 9.96 10.63 -15.77
CA GLU A 11 9.49 9.57 -16.65
C GLU A 11 8.98 8.41 -15.79
N LEU A 12 7.76 7.95 -16.03
CA LEU A 12 7.15 6.87 -15.25
C LEU A 12 7.26 5.55 -15.99
N ILE A 13 8.11 4.66 -15.48
CA ILE A 13 8.29 3.31 -16.00
C ILE A 13 7.44 2.37 -15.14
N LYS A 14 6.47 1.68 -15.75
CA LYS A 14 5.63 0.71 -15.05
C LYS A 14 6.27 -0.67 -15.11
N LEU A 15 6.54 -1.25 -13.94
CA LEU A 15 7.08 -2.60 -13.80
C LEU A 15 6.08 -3.51 -13.08
N ASN A 16 6.09 -4.80 -13.42
CA ASN A 16 5.24 -5.82 -12.79
C ASN A 16 6.15 -6.79 -12.01
N GLY A 17 6.57 -6.38 -10.82
CA GLY A 17 7.45 -7.17 -9.95
C GLY A 17 8.94 -6.91 -10.18
N ALA A 18 9.77 -7.43 -9.26
CA ALA A 18 11.23 -7.23 -9.21
C ALA A 18 11.64 -5.76 -9.39
N LEU A 19 10.95 -4.85 -8.68
CA LEU A 19 11.18 -3.41 -8.83
C LEU A 19 12.62 -3.04 -8.46
N GLU A 20 13.20 -3.75 -7.50
CA GLU A 20 14.56 -3.55 -6.98
C GLU A 20 15.64 -3.75 -8.04
N LEU A 21 15.33 -4.46 -9.13
CA LEU A 21 16.24 -4.65 -10.25
C LEU A 21 16.39 -3.38 -11.11
N ALA A 22 15.37 -2.50 -11.14
CA ALA A 22 15.38 -1.33 -12.01
C ALA A 22 16.53 -0.35 -11.67
N PRO A 23 16.79 0.01 -10.40
CA PRO A 23 17.98 0.78 -10.05
C PRO A 23 19.29 0.02 -10.29
N ALA A 24 19.33 -1.28 -9.97
CA ALA A 24 20.53 -2.10 -10.13
C ALA A 24 20.99 -2.22 -11.60
N MET A 25 20.06 -2.20 -12.54
CA MET A 25 20.33 -2.23 -13.99
C MET A 25 20.46 -0.84 -14.63
N GLY A 26 20.32 0.25 -13.85
CA GLY A 26 20.35 1.61 -14.37
C GLY A 26 19.12 2.00 -15.22
N LEU A 27 18.00 1.27 -15.07
CA LEU A 27 16.74 1.57 -15.76
C LEU A 27 15.99 2.75 -15.11
N ALA A 28 16.13 2.93 -13.80
CA ALA A 28 15.48 4.01 -13.07
C ALA A 28 16.35 4.49 -11.90
N ASP A 29 16.30 5.79 -11.59
CA ASP A 29 17.04 6.38 -10.47
C ASP A 29 16.47 5.96 -9.10
N CYS A 30 15.18 5.64 -9.05
CA CYS A 30 14.50 5.22 -7.84
C CYS A 30 13.22 4.43 -8.15
N ILE A 31 12.69 3.75 -7.13
CA ILE A 31 11.41 3.06 -7.20
C ILE A 31 10.41 3.65 -6.21
N VAL A 32 9.13 3.47 -6.53
CA VAL A 32 8.02 3.73 -5.61
C VAL A 32 7.33 2.41 -5.34
N ASP A 33 7.42 1.93 -4.11
CA ASP A 33 6.88 0.63 -3.71
C ASP A 33 6.25 0.68 -2.31
N ILE A 34 5.44 -0.33 -2.01
CA ILE A 34 4.87 -0.57 -0.69
C ILE A 34 5.87 -1.41 0.11
N VAL A 35 6.28 -0.89 1.27
CA VAL A 35 7.22 -1.58 2.15
C VAL A 35 6.69 -1.64 3.58
N ASP A 36 7.06 -2.70 4.29
CA ASP A 36 6.75 -2.88 5.71
C ASP A 36 7.86 -2.27 6.58
N THR A 37 8.77 -3.07 7.16
CA THR A 37 9.85 -2.56 8.02
C THR A 37 11.11 -2.11 7.25
N GLY A 38 11.07 -2.04 5.93
CA GLY A 38 12.21 -1.66 5.08
C GLY A 38 13.35 -2.69 4.95
N LYS A 39 13.30 -3.85 5.65
CA LYS A 39 14.35 -4.89 5.59
C LYS A 39 14.62 -5.39 4.17
N THR A 40 13.58 -5.53 3.36
CA THR A 40 13.68 -5.96 1.95
C THR A 40 14.43 -4.94 1.09
N LEU A 41 14.30 -3.64 1.36
CA LEU A 41 15.05 -2.61 0.64
C LEU A 41 16.55 -2.76 0.90
N THR A 42 16.94 -2.88 2.17
CA THR A 42 18.35 -2.99 2.56
C THR A 42 19.00 -4.25 2.00
N ALA A 43 18.26 -5.37 1.94
CA ALA A 43 18.74 -6.61 1.33
C ALA A 43 19.07 -6.47 -0.16
N ASN A 44 18.42 -5.51 -0.85
CA ASN A 44 18.66 -5.19 -2.26
C ASN A 44 19.55 -3.95 -2.46
N GLY A 45 20.25 -3.49 -1.42
CA GLY A 45 21.11 -2.31 -1.49
C GLY A 45 20.36 -0.98 -1.66
N LEU A 46 19.06 -0.96 -1.35
CA LEU A 46 18.22 0.23 -1.40
C LEU A 46 18.05 0.85 -0.01
N GLU A 47 17.88 2.17 0.01
CA GLU A 47 17.55 2.92 1.22
C GLU A 47 16.18 3.60 1.10
N PRO A 48 15.36 3.62 2.17
CA PRO A 48 14.11 4.37 2.17
C PRO A 48 14.41 5.87 2.16
N ARG A 49 13.93 6.59 1.15
CA ARG A 49 14.09 8.05 1.05
C ARG A 49 12.96 8.84 1.68
N GLN A 50 11.74 8.67 1.17
CA GLN A 50 10.62 9.51 1.55
C GLN A 50 9.33 8.70 1.63
N LEU A 51 8.63 8.80 2.75
CA LEU A 51 7.32 8.20 2.92
C LEU A 51 6.30 8.97 2.09
N ILE A 52 5.64 8.28 1.17
CA ILE A 52 4.60 8.86 0.31
C ILE A 52 3.24 8.84 1.00
N ALA A 53 2.86 7.69 1.55
CA ALA A 53 1.58 7.51 2.23
C ALA A 53 1.61 6.31 3.18
N ASN A 54 0.91 6.44 4.30
CA ASN A 54 0.53 5.29 5.12
C ASN A 54 -0.65 4.56 4.45
N ILE A 55 -0.58 3.23 4.43
CA ILE A 55 -1.65 2.40 3.89
C ILE A 55 -2.30 1.57 5.00
N SER A 56 -3.54 1.16 4.78
CA SER A 56 -4.27 0.24 5.64
C SER A 56 -5.16 -0.63 4.78
N SER A 57 -5.35 -1.88 5.20
CA SER A 57 -6.38 -2.73 4.62
C SER A 57 -7.76 -2.19 5.00
N ARG A 58 -8.68 -2.15 4.02
CA ARG A 58 -10.03 -1.64 4.20
C ARG A 58 -11.05 -2.63 3.66
N ILE A 59 -12.18 -2.74 4.35
CA ILE A 59 -13.32 -3.51 3.87
C ILE A 59 -14.11 -2.62 2.92
N ILE A 60 -14.27 -3.08 1.67
CA ILE A 60 -15.06 -2.40 0.65
C ILE A 60 -16.34 -3.19 0.45
N VAL A 61 -17.48 -2.52 0.59
CA VAL A 61 -18.80 -3.13 0.41
C VAL A 61 -19.50 -2.49 -0.78
N ASN A 62 -20.04 -3.33 -1.67
CA ASN A 62 -20.89 -2.87 -2.76
C ASN A 62 -22.14 -2.17 -2.21
N LYS A 63 -22.49 -0.99 -2.75
CA LYS A 63 -23.62 -0.17 -2.27
C LYS A 63 -24.97 -0.89 -2.35
N ALA A 64 -25.23 -1.66 -3.41
CA ALA A 64 -26.47 -2.40 -3.56
C ALA A 64 -26.53 -3.56 -2.56
N SER A 65 -25.43 -4.31 -2.39
CA SER A 65 -25.34 -5.36 -1.38
C SER A 65 -25.53 -4.80 0.04
N MET A 66 -24.99 -3.62 0.34
CA MET A 66 -25.16 -2.95 1.63
C MET A 66 -26.62 -2.63 1.95
N LYS A 67 -27.43 -2.34 0.93
CA LYS A 67 -28.88 -2.08 1.09
C LYS A 67 -29.68 -3.37 1.26
N ILE A 68 -29.40 -4.38 0.45
CA ILE A 68 -30.21 -5.61 0.38
C ILE A 68 -29.82 -6.62 1.47
N LYS A 69 -28.53 -6.69 1.82
CA LYS A 69 -27.95 -7.68 2.76
C LYS A 69 -27.39 -7.01 4.00
N ASN A 70 -27.99 -5.89 4.43
CA ASN A 70 -27.47 -5.05 5.50
C ASN A 70 -27.15 -5.85 6.76
N ASP A 71 -28.11 -6.63 7.25
CA ASP A 71 -27.99 -7.35 8.52
C ASP A 71 -26.78 -8.29 8.53
N ILE A 72 -26.65 -9.12 7.49
CA ILE A 72 -25.53 -10.07 7.37
C ILE A 72 -24.20 -9.32 7.27
N ILE A 73 -24.14 -8.24 6.50
CA ILE A 73 -22.94 -7.43 6.35
C ILE A 73 -22.55 -6.79 7.69
N GLN A 74 -23.50 -6.23 8.44
CA GLN A 74 -23.25 -5.63 9.75
C GLN A 74 -22.69 -6.65 10.74
N VAL A 75 -23.19 -7.88 10.75
CA VAL A 75 -22.65 -8.96 11.59
C VAL A 75 -21.19 -9.24 11.25
N ILE A 76 -20.83 -9.33 9.96
CA ILE A 76 -19.44 -9.56 9.54
C ILE A 76 -18.55 -8.37 9.91
N LEU A 77 -19.01 -7.15 9.65
CA LEU A 77 -18.29 -5.92 9.99
C LEU A 77 -18.04 -5.81 11.50
N GLY A 78 -19.02 -6.16 12.33
CA GLY A 78 -18.89 -6.19 13.78
C GLY A 78 -17.82 -7.17 14.25
N LYS A 79 -17.84 -8.41 13.73
CA LYS A 79 -16.83 -9.43 14.06
C LYS A 79 -15.42 -9.01 13.65
N LEU A 80 -15.26 -8.43 12.45
CA LEU A 80 -13.96 -7.96 11.97
C LEU A 80 -13.46 -6.76 12.79
N ARG A 81 -14.35 -5.83 13.17
CA ARG A 81 -13.99 -4.71 14.04
C ARG A 81 -13.43 -5.20 15.37
N MET A 82 -14.16 -6.11 16.04
CA MET A 82 -13.70 -6.66 17.32
C MET A 82 -12.34 -7.37 17.21
N ALA A 83 -12.13 -8.13 16.13
CA ALA A 83 -10.85 -8.82 15.90
C ALA A 83 -9.69 -7.85 15.71
N VAL A 84 -9.88 -6.77 14.94
CA VAL A 84 -8.86 -5.75 14.71
C VAL A 84 -8.55 -4.95 15.99
N GLU A 85 -9.58 -4.59 16.77
CA GLU A 85 -9.39 -3.89 18.04
C GLU A 85 -8.63 -4.75 19.06
N ALA A 86 -8.90 -6.06 19.12
CA ALA A 86 -8.19 -6.97 20.01
C ALA A 86 -6.71 -7.16 19.63
N ASP A 87 -6.39 -7.12 18.33
CA ASP A 87 -5.01 -7.26 17.83
C ASP A 87 -4.18 -6.00 18.07
N GLN A 88 -4.79 -4.81 18.04
CA GLN A 88 -4.11 -3.53 18.30
C GLN A 88 -3.73 -3.31 19.78
N VAL A 89 -4.31 -4.08 20.71
CA VAL A 89 -4.00 -4.02 22.15
C VAL A 89 -2.85 -4.98 22.51
N ARG A 90 -2.44 -5.86 21.58
CA ARG A 90 -1.28 -6.75 21.70
C ARG A 90 0.00 -6.08 21.20
#